data_AF-A0A117LWR6-F1
#
_entry.id   AF-A0A117LWR6-F1
#
_cell.length_a   1.000
_cell.length_b   1.000
_cell.length_c   1.000
_cell.angle_alpha   90.00
_cell.angle_beta   90.00
_cell.angle_gamma   90.00
#
_symmetry.space_group_name_H-M   'P 1'
#
loop_
_entity.id
_entity.type
_entity.pdbx_description
1 polymer ?
#
loop_
_entity_poly.entity_id
_entity_poly.type
_entity_poly.pdbx_seq_one_letter_code
_entity_poly.pdbx_strand_id
1 'polypeptide(L)'
;MKRFLAVLIALTMTLSLAACSPAESVEPEVLTGSGEGFKGEIVVEVTKQGDTITDVKVLTNSETPSVAKEALEQIPVAIVETNSSEVDVVAGATYTSKGIIYAVNNALDPKAYPAPEFEVEVPTDPEAVEASDLYRGFGFTATPRKGPGSDNESVQVWSFNIVFADVIFDQDGKILSITVDQTEVASPNYDGDGMPHFSGFPGQGGYNFDENHDEVVDGKTEDTEEWFMEEVSNWKTKRER
;
A
#
# COMPACT_ATOMS: atom_id res chain seq x y z
N MET A 1 35.65 -39.26 -64.01
CA MET A 1 34.66 -38.24 -63.59
C MET A 1 33.53 -38.81 -62.71
N LYS A 2 32.89 -39.93 -63.06
CA LYS A 2 31.80 -40.53 -62.25
C LYS A 2 32.18 -41.02 -60.84
N ARG A 3 33.44 -41.43 -60.62
CA ARG A 3 33.95 -41.87 -59.30
C ARG A 3 34.34 -40.72 -58.36
N PHE A 4 34.67 -39.54 -58.90
CA PHE A 4 34.95 -38.33 -58.10
C PHE A 4 33.67 -37.57 -57.73
N LEU A 5 32.64 -37.64 -58.58
CA LEU A 5 31.33 -37.05 -58.30
C LEU A 5 30.59 -37.79 -57.16
N ALA A 6 30.75 -39.11 -57.05
CA ALA A 6 30.16 -39.90 -55.96
C ALA A 6 30.78 -39.62 -54.58
N VAL A 7 32.09 -39.32 -54.53
CA VAL A 7 32.79 -38.99 -53.27
C VAL A 7 32.46 -37.56 -52.82
N LEU A 8 32.26 -36.62 -53.76
CA LEU A 8 31.87 -35.25 -53.44
C LEU A 8 30.42 -35.17 -52.92
N ILE A 9 29.50 -35.97 -53.48
CA ILE A 9 28.10 -36.05 -53.02
C ILE A 9 27.99 -36.75 -51.66
N ALA A 10 28.83 -37.76 -51.39
CA ALA A 10 28.90 -38.42 -50.08
C ALA A 10 29.51 -37.52 -48.98
N LEU A 11 30.45 -36.64 -49.33
CA LEU A 11 31.06 -35.70 -48.39
C LEU A 11 30.15 -34.49 -48.10
N THR A 12 29.28 -34.08 -49.02
CA THR A 12 28.26 -33.05 -48.75
C THR A 12 27.03 -33.58 -48.01
N MET A 13 26.82 -34.89 -47.94
CA MET A 13 25.71 -35.50 -47.18
C MET A 13 26.03 -35.78 -45.71
N THR A 14 27.28 -35.64 -45.29
CA THR A 14 27.68 -35.82 -43.87
C THR A 14 27.75 -34.50 -43.10
N LEU A 15 27.57 -33.35 -43.76
CA LEU A 15 27.59 -32.02 -43.16
C LEU A 15 26.18 -31.45 -42.84
N SER A 16 25.12 -32.23 -43.03
CA SER A 16 23.73 -31.83 -42.81
C SER A 16 23.06 -32.50 -41.59
N LEU A 17 23.83 -33.19 -40.74
CA LEU A 17 23.35 -33.88 -39.53
C LEU A 17 23.79 -33.22 -38.20
N ALA A 18 24.34 -32.01 -38.23
CA ALA A 18 24.82 -31.30 -37.03
C ALA A 18 24.03 -30.00 -36.71
N ALA A 19 22.71 -29.99 -36.95
CA ALA A 19 21.87 -28.80 -36.69
C ALA A 19 20.54 -29.08 -35.97
N CYS A 20 20.41 -30.23 -35.30
CA CYS A 20 19.39 -30.42 -34.27
C CYS A 20 20.09 -30.68 -32.94
N SER A 21 20.49 -29.61 -32.26
CA SER A 21 20.49 -29.68 -30.79
C SER A 21 19.02 -29.63 -30.39
N PRO A 22 18.51 -30.58 -29.58
CA PRO A 22 17.22 -30.37 -28.93
C PRO A 22 17.33 -29.06 -28.15
N ALA A 23 16.43 -28.13 -28.39
CA ALA A 23 16.28 -26.97 -27.52
C ALA A 23 16.15 -27.53 -26.10
N GLU A 24 17.14 -27.23 -25.26
CA GLU A 24 17.15 -27.62 -23.86
C GLU A 24 15.86 -27.05 -23.27
N SER A 25 14.91 -27.93 -22.94
CA SER A 25 13.67 -27.53 -22.30
C SER A 25 14.05 -27.07 -20.90
N VAL A 26 14.21 -25.77 -20.72
CA VAL A 26 14.55 -25.22 -19.42
C VAL A 26 13.33 -25.38 -18.52
N GLU A 27 13.44 -26.29 -17.56
CA GLU A 27 12.42 -26.50 -16.55
C GLU A 27 12.21 -25.19 -15.76
N PRO A 28 10.96 -24.85 -15.42
CA PRO A 28 10.68 -23.67 -14.61
C PRO A 28 11.27 -23.82 -13.20
N GLU A 29 12.01 -22.82 -12.77
CA GLU A 29 12.55 -22.67 -11.43
C GLU A 29 11.70 -21.65 -10.66
N VAL A 30 11.23 -22.02 -9.48
CA VAL A 30 10.44 -21.16 -8.59
C VAL A 30 11.31 -20.72 -7.42
N LEU A 31 11.40 -19.41 -7.22
CA LEU A 31 12.22 -18.76 -6.21
C LEU A 31 11.33 -17.93 -5.30
N THR A 32 11.67 -17.85 -4.03
CA THR A 32 10.98 -16.99 -3.06
C THR A 32 11.94 -15.93 -2.58
N GLY A 33 11.45 -14.70 -2.44
CA GLY A 33 12.21 -13.63 -1.84
C GLY A 33 11.35 -12.70 -1.01
N SER A 34 11.99 -11.93 -0.13
CA SER A 34 11.34 -10.96 0.74
C SER A 34 12.00 -9.59 0.66
N GLY A 35 11.19 -8.57 0.90
CA GLY A 35 11.60 -7.16 0.85
C GLY A 35 10.77 -6.31 1.79
N GLU A 36 11.35 -5.21 2.27
CA GLU A 36 10.70 -4.30 3.20
C GLU A 36 9.74 -3.36 2.46
N GLY A 37 8.44 -3.49 2.76
CA GLY A 37 7.37 -2.61 2.29
C GLY A 37 7.19 -1.38 3.18
N PHE A 38 6.09 -0.65 2.99
CA PHE A 38 5.78 0.52 3.82
C PHE A 38 5.34 0.15 5.24
N LYS A 39 4.59 -0.94 5.41
CA LYS A 39 4.04 -1.39 6.71
C LYS A 39 4.67 -2.67 7.25
N GLY A 40 5.50 -3.34 6.46
CA GLY A 40 6.17 -4.57 6.87
C GLY A 40 6.64 -5.41 5.70
N GLU A 41 6.88 -6.69 5.96
CA GLU A 41 7.38 -7.62 4.96
C GLU A 41 6.44 -7.79 3.78
N ILE A 42 7.03 -7.81 2.58
CA ILE A 42 6.43 -8.28 1.34
C ILE A 42 7.17 -9.52 0.90
N VAL A 43 6.45 -10.64 0.70
CA VAL A 43 7.02 -11.89 0.19
C VAL A 43 6.51 -12.12 -1.22
N VAL A 44 7.43 -12.44 -2.14
CA VAL A 44 7.11 -12.74 -3.53
C VAL A 44 7.61 -14.12 -3.94
N GLU A 45 6.91 -14.71 -4.89
CA GLU A 45 7.31 -15.90 -5.65
C GLU A 45 7.67 -15.46 -7.06
N VAL A 46 8.85 -15.84 -7.54
CA VAL A 46 9.36 -15.54 -8.88
C VAL A 46 9.55 -16.86 -9.61
N THR A 47 8.86 -17.03 -10.73
CA THR A 47 9.04 -18.20 -11.61
C THR A 47 9.87 -17.81 -12.81
N LYS A 48 11.01 -18.48 -13.03
CA LYS A 48 11.88 -18.26 -14.18
C LYS A 48 12.08 -19.52 -15.02
N GLN A 49 12.29 -19.35 -16.31
CA GLN A 49 12.76 -20.38 -17.23
C GLN A 49 14.08 -19.92 -17.84
N GLY A 50 15.19 -20.42 -17.30
CA GLY A 50 16.53 -19.93 -17.63
C GLY A 50 16.72 -18.52 -17.11
N ASP A 51 17.04 -17.59 -18.00
CA ASP A 51 17.23 -16.16 -17.69
C ASP A 51 15.94 -15.34 -17.89
N THR A 52 14.81 -15.99 -18.19
CA THR A 52 13.53 -15.32 -18.41
C THR A 52 12.62 -15.47 -17.20
N ILE A 53 12.20 -14.36 -16.61
CA ILE A 53 11.17 -14.26 -15.59
C ILE A 53 9.81 -14.42 -16.29
N THR A 54 9.09 -15.47 -15.92
CA THR A 54 7.81 -15.84 -16.53
C THR A 54 6.61 -15.48 -15.65
N ASP A 55 6.81 -15.37 -14.33
CA ASP A 55 5.76 -14.97 -13.40
C ASP A 55 6.37 -14.34 -12.14
N VAL A 56 5.67 -13.37 -11.57
CA VAL A 56 5.96 -12.77 -10.27
C VAL A 56 4.65 -12.65 -9.50
N LYS A 57 4.58 -13.28 -8.33
CA LYS A 57 3.38 -13.32 -7.51
C LYS A 57 3.68 -12.81 -6.11
N VAL A 58 2.92 -11.83 -5.64
CA VAL A 58 2.97 -11.41 -4.23
C VAL A 58 2.22 -12.44 -3.39
N LEU A 59 2.91 -13.10 -2.46
CA LEU A 59 2.35 -14.12 -1.58
C LEU A 59 1.73 -13.50 -0.33
N THR A 60 2.46 -12.61 0.33
CA THR A 60 2.03 -11.90 1.54
C THR A 60 2.51 -10.46 1.52
N ASN A 61 1.76 -9.56 2.14
CA ASN A 61 2.13 -8.17 2.37
C ASN A 61 1.38 -7.61 3.59
N SER A 62 1.92 -6.57 4.22
CA SER A 62 1.30 -5.89 5.37
C SER A 62 0.76 -4.50 5.03
N GLU A 63 0.62 -4.19 3.73
CA GLU A 63 0.45 -2.84 3.23
C GLU A 63 -0.99 -2.31 3.41
N THR A 64 -1.17 -1.00 3.27
CA THR A 64 -2.53 -0.42 3.29
C THR A 64 -3.21 -0.70 1.95
N PRO A 65 -4.33 -1.45 1.89
CA PRO A 65 -4.88 -1.93 0.62
C PRO A 65 -5.18 -0.82 -0.38
N SER A 66 -5.75 0.31 0.06
CA SER A 66 -6.10 1.44 -0.81
C SER A 66 -4.89 2.16 -1.40
N VAL A 67 -3.73 2.11 -0.75
CA VAL A 67 -2.51 2.79 -1.19
C VAL A 67 -1.64 1.86 -2.04
N ALA A 68 -1.52 0.59 -1.63
CA ALA A 68 -0.58 -0.35 -2.25
C ALA A 68 -1.15 -1.09 -3.46
N LYS A 69 -2.47 -1.05 -3.70
CA LYS A 69 -3.13 -1.82 -4.77
C LYS A 69 -2.42 -1.68 -6.11
N GLU A 70 -2.19 -0.45 -6.56
CA GLU A 70 -1.58 -0.22 -7.87
C GLU A 70 -0.15 -0.77 -7.94
N ALA A 71 0.66 -0.62 -6.89
CA ALA A 71 2.01 -1.18 -6.86
C ALA A 71 2.00 -2.72 -6.83
N LEU A 72 1.11 -3.33 -6.07
CA LEU A 72 0.96 -4.79 -5.97
C LEU A 72 0.51 -5.43 -7.29
N GLU A 73 -0.27 -4.70 -8.10
CA GLU A 73 -0.75 -5.17 -9.40
C GLU A 73 0.23 -4.85 -10.55
N GLN A 74 0.81 -3.64 -10.59
CA GLN A 74 1.57 -3.17 -11.76
C GLN A 74 3.05 -3.57 -11.72
N ILE A 75 3.70 -3.56 -10.56
CA ILE A 75 5.15 -3.84 -10.47
C ILE A 75 5.47 -5.28 -10.89
N PRO A 76 4.76 -6.33 -10.43
CA PRO A 76 5.01 -7.70 -10.89
C PRO A 76 4.86 -7.85 -12.41
N VAL A 77 3.82 -7.24 -13.00
CA VAL A 77 3.58 -7.26 -14.44
C VAL A 77 4.72 -6.58 -15.20
N ALA A 78 5.12 -5.38 -14.78
CA ALA A 78 6.21 -4.65 -15.42
C ALA A 78 7.54 -5.43 -15.38
N ILE A 79 7.80 -6.14 -14.29
CA ILE A 79 9.01 -6.98 -14.16
C ILE A 79 8.99 -8.14 -15.15
N VAL A 80 7.86 -8.83 -15.29
CA VAL A 80 7.70 -9.92 -16.27
C VAL A 80 7.80 -9.38 -17.69
N GLU A 81 7.14 -8.27 -18.02
CA GLU A 81 7.13 -7.68 -19.36
C GLU A 81 8.51 -7.18 -19.80
N THR A 82 9.27 -6.58 -18.89
CA THR A 82 10.62 -6.05 -19.17
C THR A 82 11.72 -7.09 -18.97
N ASN A 83 11.38 -8.25 -18.39
CA ASN A 83 12.33 -9.25 -17.92
C ASN A 83 13.45 -8.64 -17.05
N SER A 84 13.10 -7.66 -16.20
CA SER A 84 14.04 -6.88 -15.39
C SER A 84 13.37 -6.39 -14.11
N SER A 85 14.13 -6.34 -13.02
CA SER A 85 13.69 -5.70 -11.77
C SER A 85 13.90 -4.18 -11.75
N GLU A 86 14.56 -3.63 -12.76
CA GLU A 86 14.77 -2.18 -12.94
C GLU A 86 13.55 -1.50 -13.58
N VAL A 87 12.44 -1.48 -12.83
CA VAL A 87 11.17 -0.87 -13.25
C VAL A 87 10.86 0.41 -12.47
N ASP A 88 10.05 1.28 -13.07
CA ASP A 88 9.61 2.51 -12.41
C ASP A 88 8.67 2.21 -11.23
N VAL A 89 8.79 3.01 -10.17
CA VAL A 89 7.91 2.93 -9.01
C VAL A 89 6.55 3.55 -9.30
N VAL A 90 5.50 3.05 -8.66
CA VAL A 90 4.16 3.64 -8.75
C VAL A 90 4.06 4.88 -7.86
N ALA A 91 3.53 5.97 -8.40
CA ALA A 91 3.32 7.21 -7.67
C ALA A 91 2.34 6.98 -6.50
N GLY A 92 2.64 7.53 -5.31
CA GLY A 92 1.82 7.30 -4.11
C GLY A 92 2.08 5.98 -3.38
N ALA A 93 2.73 5.00 -4.01
CA ALA A 93 3.05 3.68 -3.44
C ALA A 93 4.55 3.34 -3.49
N THR A 94 5.41 4.36 -3.41
CA THR A 94 6.86 4.23 -3.64
C THR A 94 7.56 3.21 -2.74
N TYR A 95 7.23 3.16 -1.44
CA TYR A 95 7.84 2.20 -0.51
C TYR A 95 7.40 0.77 -0.82
N THR A 96 6.10 0.57 -1.08
CA THR A 96 5.56 -0.71 -1.56
C THR A 96 6.25 -1.16 -2.85
N SER A 97 6.37 -0.28 -3.85
CA SER A 97 7.04 -0.62 -5.12
C SER A 97 8.48 -1.04 -4.91
N LYS A 98 9.24 -0.31 -4.09
CA LYS A 98 10.62 -0.65 -3.74
C LYS A 98 10.71 -1.97 -2.98
N GLY A 99 9.77 -2.25 -2.08
CA GLY A 99 9.71 -3.52 -1.36
C GLY A 99 9.50 -4.71 -2.29
N ILE A 100 8.59 -4.61 -3.27
CA ILE A 100 8.36 -5.65 -4.28
C ILE A 100 9.62 -5.85 -5.15
N ILE A 101 10.21 -4.76 -5.65
CA ILE A 101 11.46 -4.81 -6.45
C ILE A 101 12.58 -5.47 -5.66
N TYR A 102 12.73 -5.11 -4.38
CA TYR A 102 13.73 -5.72 -3.51
C TYR A 102 13.46 -7.21 -3.31
N ALA A 103 12.21 -7.60 -3.06
CA ALA A 103 11.83 -8.99 -2.86
C ALA A 103 12.13 -9.85 -4.10
N VAL A 104 11.90 -9.32 -5.30
CA VAL A 104 12.29 -9.97 -6.56
C VAL A 104 13.81 -10.09 -6.68
N ASN A 105 14.56 -9.02 -6.39
CA ASN A 105 16.01 -9.05 -6.40
C ASN A 105 16.60 -10.01 -5.36
N ASN A 106 16.00 -10.11 -4.18
CA ASN A 106 16.33 -11.10 -3.16
C ASN A 106 16.07 -12.54 -3.63
N ALA A 107 14.96 -12.78 -4.33
CA ALA A 107 14.68 -14.10 -4.92
C ALA A 107 15.74 -14.49 -5.97
N LEU A 108 16.20 -13.53 -6.78
CA LEU A 108 17.15 -13.76 -7.89
C LEU A 108 18.62 -13.80 -7.43
N ASP A 109 19.02 -12.96 -6.47
CA ASP A 109 20.37 -12.90 -5.90
C ASP A 109 20.31 -12.59 -4.39
N PRO A 110 20.05 -13.59 -3.54
CA PRO A 110 19.94 -13.40 -2.09
C PRO A 110 21.26 -13.00 -1.42
N LYS A 111 22.40 -13.10 -2.11
CA LYS A 111 23.69 -12.67 -1.57
C LYS A 111 23.91 -11.17 -1.75
N ALA A 112 23.55 -10.64 -2.93
CA ALA A 112 23.60 -9.21 -3.17
C ALA A 112 22.44 -8.47 -2.47
N TYR A 113 21.30 -9.15 -2.32
CA TYR A 113 20.09 -8.64 -1.69
C TYR A 113 19.72 -9.56 -0.52
N PRO A 114 20.37 -9.43 0.64
CA PRO A 114 20.05 -10.26 1.80
C PRO A 114 18.61 -10.03 2.27
N ALA A 115 17.92 -11.10 2.68
CA ALA A 115 16.56 -10.97 3.19
C ALA A 115 16.55 -9.99 4.39
N PRO A 116 15.60 -9.04 4.44
CA PRO A 116 15.50 -8.16 5.60
C PRO A 116 15.18 -8.97 6.86
N GLU A 117 15.80 -8.63 7.97
CA GLU A 117 15.40 -9.18 9.27
C GLU A 117 14.15 -8.44 9.74
N PHE A 118 12.99 -9.07 9.56
CA PHE A 118 11.74 -8.56 10.11
C PHE A 118 11.62 -9.00 11.57
N GLU A 119 11.73 -8.05 12.49
CA GLU A 119 11.23 -8.24 13.84
C GLU A 119 9.71 -8.37 13.75
N VAL A 120 9.23 -9.62 13.76
CA VAL A 120 7.83 -9.88 14.05
C VAL A 120 7.64 -9.46 15.50
N GLU A 121 7.17 -8.24 15.74
CA GLU A 121 6.54 -7.88 17.00
C GLU A 121 5.32 -8.79 17.15
N VAL A 122 5.55 -10.00 17.68
CA VAL A 122 4.47 -10.82 18.20
C VAL A 122 3.80 -9.95 19.24
N PRO A 123 2.50 -9.63 19.11
CA PRO A 123 1.79 -8.93 20.14
C PRO A 123 1.95 -9.78 21.40
N THR A 124 2.79 -9.32 22.32
CA THR A 124 2.90 -9.97 23.62
C THR A 124 1.58 -9.69 24.30
N ASP A 125 0.95 -10.74 24.83
CA ASP A 125 -0.22 -10.54 25.69
C ASP A 125 0.17 -9.47 26.73
N PRO A 126 -0.66 -8.43 26.92
CA PRO A 126 -0.31 -7.33 27.81
C PRO A 126 0.06 -7.91 29.17
N GLU A 127 1.30 -7.70 29.59
CA GLU A 127 1.75 -8.18 30.90
C GLU A 127 0.87 -7.54 31.97
N ALA A 128 0.30 -8.36 32.84
CA ALA A 128 -0.45 -7.87 33.98
C ALA A 128 0.50 -7.13 34.92
N VAL A 129 0.36 -5.80 35.01
CA VAL A 129 1.13 -4.97 35.93
C VAL A 129 0.32 -4.75 37.20
N GLU A 130 0.86 -5.23 38.33
CA GLU A 130 0.34 -4.89 39.65
C GLU A 130 0.87 -3.52 40.07
N ALA A 131 -0.01 -2.54 40.23
CA ALA A 131 0.32 -1.19 40.72
C ALA A 131 -0.52 -0.89 41.97
N SER A 132 0.09 -0.25 42.98
CA SER A 132 -0.63 0.12 44.21
C SER A 132 -1.58 1.29 44.01
N ASP A 133 -1.19 2.23 43.13
CA ASP A 133 -1.96 3.41 42.78
C ASP A 133 -1.94 3.61 41.27
N LEU A 134 -3.08 4.05 40.73
CA LEU A 134 -3.26 4.36 39.31
C LEU A 134 -3.66 5.82 39.15
N TYR A 135 -3.01 6.51 38.24
CA TYR A 135 -3.32 7.89 37.86
C TYR A 135 -3.82 7.90 36.42
N ARG A 136 -4.89 8.66 36.15
CA ARG A 136 -5.44 8.81 34.80
C ARG A 136 -5.25 10.24 34.32
N GLY A 137 -4.53 10.40 33.21
CA GLY A 137 -4.38 11.65 32.50
C GLY A 137 -5.24 11.65 31.24
N PHE A 138 -5.85 12.81 30.95
CA PHE A 138 -6.57 13.04 29.71
C PHE A 138 -5.93 14.21 28.96
N GLY A 139 -5.57 13.98 27.70
CA GLY A 139 -5.05 14.98 26.77
C GLY A 139 -6.04 15.22 25.64
N PHE A 140 -6.14 16.47 25.21
CA PHE A 140 -6.99 16.89 24.10
C PHE A 140 -6.26 17.97 23.29
N THR A 141 -6.30 17.86 21.97
CA THR A 141 -5.85 18.92 21.06
C THR A 141 -6.75 19.02 19.85
N ALA A 142 -7.00 20.26 19.42
CA ALA A 142 -7.73 20.56 18.20
C ALA A 142 -6.82 21.35 17.25
N THR A 143 -6.66 20.87 16.02
CA THR A 143 -5.79 21.51 15.02
C THR A 143 -6.58 21.81 13.75
N PRO A 144 -6.78 23.08 13.39
CA PRO A 144 -7.38 23.43 12.10
C PRO A 144 -6.37 23.22 10.97
N ARG A 145 -6.88 22.91 9.78
CA ARG A 145 -6.09 22.71 8.57
C ARG A 145 -6.81 23.34 7.39
N LYS A 146 -6.06 24.13 6.62
CA LYS A 146 -6.43 24.46 5.24
C LYS A 146 -6.11 23.22 4.38
N GLY A 147 -7.14 22.56 3.84
CA GLY A 147 -6.97 21.38 3.00
C GLY A 147 -6.19 21.70 1.71
N PRO A 148 -5.57 20.70 1.05
CA PRO A 148 -5.04 20.91 -0.28
C PRO A 148 -6.21 21.16 -1.26
N GLY A 149 -6.13 22.24 -2.04
CA GLY A 149 -7.09 22.51 -3.11
C GLY A 149 -8.39 23.21 -2.70
N SER A 150 -9.27 23.32 -3.69
CA SER A 150 -10.63 23.87 -3.64
C SER A 150 -11.51 23.00 -4.53
N ASP A 151 -12.82 23.05 -4.34
CA ASP A 151 -13.75 22.39 -5.27
C ASP A 151 -13.75 23.04 -6.67
N ASN A 152 -14.53 22.47 -7.58
CA ASN A 152 -14.72 22.96 -8.95
C ASN A 152 -15.39 24.36 -9.03
N GLU A 153 -15.91 24.89 -7.92
CA GLU A 153 -16.43 26.26 -7.78
C GLU A 153 -15.42 27.22 -7.12
N SER A 154 -14.18 26.77 -6.91
CA SER A 154 -13.11 27.52 -6.24
C SER A 154 -13.36 27.81 -4.75
N VAL A 155 -14.21 27.03 -4.08
CA VAL A 155 -14.41 27.10 -2.63
C VAL A 155 -13.37 26.22 -1.93
N GLN A 156 -12.63 26.83 -1.01
CA GLN A 156 -11.55 26.18 -0.27
C GLN A 156 -12.08 25.00 0.58
N VAL A 157 -11.38 23.87 0.54
CA VAL A 157 -11.59 22.76 1.47
C VAL A 157 -10.94 23.08 2.82
N TRP A 158 -11.69 22.88 3.91
CA TRP A 158 -11.21 23.04 5.28
C TRP A 158 -11.33 21.72 6.03
N SER A 159 -10.46 21.52 7.01
CA SER A 159 -10.58 20.40 7.95
C SER A 159 -10.09 20.80 9.32
N PHE A 160 -10.44 20.01 10.32
CA PHE A 160 -9.80 20.05 11.63
C PHE A 160 -9.70 18.64 12.20
N ASN A 161 -8.66 18.44 13.00
CA ASN A 161 -8.47 17.21 13.75
C ASN A 161 -8.75 17.48 15.21
N ILE A 162 -9.42 16.54 15.86
CA ILE A 162 -9.57 16.47 17.30
C ILE A 162 -8.85 15.20 17.74
N VAL A 163 -7.72 15.34 18.42
CA VAL A 163 -6.97 14.21 18.97
C VAL A 163 -7.19 14.16 20.47
N PHE A 164 -7.50 12.98 20.98
CA PHE A 164 -7.62 12.72 22.41
C PHE A 164 -6.68 11.59 22.82
N ALA A 165 -6.13 11.71 24.02
CA ALA A 165 -5.26 10.73 24.63
C ALA A 165 -5.74 10.44 26.04
N ASP A 166 -6.02 9.18 26.33
CA ASP A 166 -6.29 8.69 27.68
C ASP A 166 -5.12 7.85 28.14
N VAL A 167 -4.50 8.23 29.25
CA VAL A 167 -3.25 7.65 29.71
C VAL A 167 -3.38 7.21 31.16
N ILE A 168 -3.03 5.96 31.45
CA ILE A 168 -2.92 5.43 32.79
C ILE A 168 -1.45 5.38 33.18
N PHE A 169 -1.13 5.90 34.37
CA PHE A 169 0.21 5.90 34.95
C PHE A 169 0.23 5.14 36.27
N ASP A 170 1.37 4.58 36.63
CA ASP A 170 1.65 4.11 37.99
C ASP A 170 2.10 5.24 38.92
N GLN A 171 2.39 4.91 40.18
CA GLN A 171 2.85 5.85 41.21
C GLN A 171 4.18 6.55 40.90
N ASP A 172 5.01 5.96 40.05
CA ASP A 172 6.30 6.51 39.65
C ASP A 172 6.19 7.35 38.36
N GLY A 173 4.96 7.50 37.83
CA GLY A 173 4.67 8.25 36.61
C GLY A 173 4.97 7.49 35.32
N LYS A 174 5.19 6.17 35.39
CA LYS A 174 5.36 5.33 34.21
C LYS A 174 4.01 5.12 33.53
N ILE A 175 3.97 5.24 32.20
CA ILE A 175 2.77 4.93 31.42
C ILE A 175 2.55 3.42 31.44
N LEU A 176 1.38 3.01 31.93
CA LEU A 176 0.90 1.62 31.94
C LEU A 176 -0.01 1.33 30.75
N SER A 177 -0.81 2.32 30.34
CA SER A 177 -1.68 2.22 29.18
C SER A 177 -1.85 3.59 28.54
N ILE A 178 -1.93 3.62 27.23
CA ILE A 178 -2.24 4.82 26.47
C ILE A 178 -3.21 4.47 25.34
N THR A 179 -4.35 5.13 25.33
CA THR A 179 -5.30 5.10 24.22
C THR A 179 -5.28 6.46 23.55
N VAL A 180 -4.77 6.52 22.32
CA VAL A 180 -4.88 7.71 21.46
C VAL A 180 -5.82 7.42 20.32
N ASP A 181 -6.70 8.36 20.04
CA ASP A 181 -7.59 8.31 18.89
C ASP A 181 -7.97 9.73 18.44
N GLN A 182 -8.54 9.83 17.25
CA GLN A 182 -8.69 11.09 16.54
C GLN A 182 -9.98 11.12 15.75
N THR A 183 -10.72 12.22 15.85
CA THR A 183 -11.78 12.55 14.91
C THR A 183 -11.23 13.55 13.89
N GLU A 184 -11.46 13.28 12.62
CA GLU A 184 -11.13 14.19 11.52
C GLU A 184 -12.44 14.62 10.91
N VAL A 185 -12.59 15.92 10.71
CA VAL A 185 -13.79 16.49 10.14
C VAL A 185 -13.38 17.43 9.03
N ALA A 186 -14.01 17.32 7.87
CA ALA A 186 -13.77 18.18 6.71
C ALA A 186 -15.03 18.97 6.32
N SER A 187 -14.86 19.99 5.49
CA SER A 187 -16.00 20.62 4.82
C SER A 187 -16.64 19.63 3.84
N PRO A 188 -17.97 19.68 3.60
CA PRO A 188 -18.67 18.72 2.72
C PRO A 188 -18.24 18.69 1.26
N ASN A 189 -17.46 19.67 0.79
CA ASN A 189 -16.84 19.67 -0.54
C ASN A 189 -15.49 18.93 -0.57
N TYR A 190 -15.22 18.09 0.43
CA TYR A 190 -14.03 17.25 0.49
C TYR A 190 -14.27 15.95 -0.26
N ASP A 191 -13.37 15.67 -1.19
CA ASP A 191 -13.35 14.43 -1.96
C ASP A 191 -12.68 13.29 -1.16
N GLY A 192 -13.40 12.75 -0.18
CA GLY A 192 -12.95 11.58 0.55
C GLY A 192 -14.08 10.85 1.26
N ASP A 193 -14.40 9.69 0.71
CA ASP A 193 -15.44 8.80 1.22
C ASP A 193 -15.19 8.41 2.69
N GLY A 194 -16.28 8.41 3.46
CA GLY A 194 -16.30 8.03 4.87
C GLY A 194 -15.66 9.03 5.84
N MET A 195 -15.20 10.20 5.39
CA MET A 195 -14.77 11.26 6.30
C MET A 195 -15.97 12.00 6.90
N PRO A 196 -16.03 12.20 8.23
CA PRO A 196 -17.04 13.07 8.82
C PRO A 196 -17.00 14.48 8.23
N HIS A 197 -18.17 15.05 7.95
CA HIS A 197 -18.31 16.40 7.41
C HIS A 197 -18.87 17.39 8.44
N PHE A 198 -18.59 18.68 8.24
CA PHE A 198 -19.23 19.75 8.96
C PHE A 198 -19.69 20.88 8.03
N SER A 199 -21.00 20.96 7.84
CA SER A 199 -21.68 21.91 6.98
C SER A 199 -21.73 23.33 7.53
N GLY A 200 -21.57 23.48 8.85
CA GLY A 200 -21.76 24.74 9.57
C GLY A 200 -22.95 24.67 10.52
N PHE A 201 -23.33 25.82 11.08
CA PHE A 201 -24.48 25.93 11.97
C PHE A 201 -25.77 26.25 11.20
N PRO A 202 -26.95 25.83 11.69
CA PRO A 202 -28.22 26.15 11.06
C PRO A 202 -28.42 27.66 10.83
N GLY A 203 -28.96 28.02 9.67
CA GLY A 203 -29.16 29.39 9.21
C GLY A 203 -27.97 29.99 8.45
N GLN A 204 -26.96 29.19 8.10
CA GLN A 204 -25.76 29.63 7.36
C GLN A 204 -25.83 29.33 5.86
N GLY A 205 -26.91 28.72 5.39
CA GLY A 205 -27.19 28.45 3.97
C GLY A 205 -26.51 27.20 3.40
N GLY A 206 -26.11 26.25 4.27
CA GLY A 206 -25.44 25.01 3.90
C GLY A 206 -24.03 25.21 3.34
N TYR A 207 -23.35 24.12 3.02
CA TYR A 207 -22.02 24.12 2.40
C TYR A 207 -22.06 23.40 1.06
N ASN A 208 -21.14 23.75 0.14
CA ASN A 208 -20.96 23.02 -1.11
C ASN A 208 -20.77 21.52 -0.82
N PHE A 209 -21.50 20.67 -1.52
CA PHE A 209 -21.53 19.24 -1.26
C PHE A 209 -21.15 18.46 -2.51
N ASP A 210 -20.15 17.61 -2.36
CA ASP A 210 -19.75 16.59 -3.31
C ASP A 210 -20.22 15.26 -2.71
N GLU A 211 -21.42 14.82 -3.11
CA GLU A 211 -22.12 13.69 -2.48
C GLU A 211 -21.52 12.35 -2.95
N ASN A 212 -21.03 12.32 -4.18
CA ASN A 212 -20.55 11.11 -4.84
C ASN A 212 -19.01 10.99 -4.88
N HIS A 213 -18.30 11.98 -4.34
CA HIS A 213 -16.84 12.03 -4.29
C HIS A 213 -16.23 11.95 -5.70
N ASP A 214 -16.75 12.77 -6.62
CA ASP A 214 -16.31 12.84 -8.02
C ASP A 214 -15.60 14.15 -8.39
N GLU A 215 -15.26 14.97 -7.39
CA GLU A 215 -14.66 16.30 -7.49
C GLU A 215 -15.60 17.38 -8.09
N VAL A 216 -16.89 17.09 -8.25
CA VAL A 216 -17.91 18.01 -8.77
C VAL A 216 -18.93 18.31 -7.69
N VAL A 217 -19.14 19.61 -7.40
CA VAL A 217 -20.21 20.03 -6.49
C VAL A 217 -21.58 19.66 -7.09
N ASP A 218 -22.31 18.80 -6.39
CA ASP A 218 -23.68 18.37 -6.72
C ASP A 218 -24.72 19.40 -6.26
N GLY A 219 -24.40 20.15 -5.20
CA GLY A 219 -25.27 21.15 -4.63
C GLY A 219 -24.80 21.64 -3.28
N LYS A 220 -25.75 21.85 -2.37
CA LYS A 220 -25.47 22.27 -1.00
C LYS A 220 -26.07 21.32 0.01
N THR A 221 -25.40 21.15 1.15
CA THR A 221 -25.95 20.46 2.31
C THR A 221 -27.20 21.18 2.85
N GLU A 222 -28.06 20.44 3.54
CA GLU A 222 -29.27 21.01 4.13
C GLU A 222 -28.93 22.00 5.26
N ASP A 223 -29.68 23.10 5.34
CA ASP A 223 -29.50 24.14 6.37
C ASP A 223 -30.59 24.05 7.43
N THR A 224 -30.65 22.91 8.13
CA THR A 224 -31.68 22.59 9.13
C THR A 224 -31.05 22.16 10.46
N GLU A 225 -31.82 22.26 11.55
CA GLU A 225 -31.38 21.74 12.86
C GLU A 225 -31.23 20.21 12.82
N GLU A 226 -32.15 19.52 12.14
CA GLU A 226 -32.11 18.07 11.95
C GLU A 226 -30.83 17.61 11.25
N TRP A 227 -30.44 18.27 10.15
CA TRP A 227 -29.21 17.95 9.43
C TRP A 227 -27.97 18.14 10.31
N PHE A 228 -27.88 19.27 11.01
CA PHE A 228 -26.78 19.53 11.94
C PHE A 228 -26.66 18.44 13.02
N MET A 229 -27.78 18.04 13.61
CA MET A 229 -27.78 16.99 14.63
C MET A 229 -27.35 15.64 14.04
N GLU A 230 -27.86 15.29 12.87
CA GLU A 230 -27.50 14.06 12.17
C GLU A 230 -26.00 14.03 11.84
N GLU A 231 -25.50 15.09 11.19
CA GLU A 231 -24.11 15.23 10.77
C GLU A 231 -23.15 15.04 11.95
N VAL A 232 -23.34 15.80 13.04
CA VAL A 232 -22.47 15.73 14.22
C VAL A 232 -22.61 14.40 14.96
N SER A 233 -23.82 13.82 15.03
CA SER A 233 -24.04 12.54 15.72
C SER A 233 -23.40 11.35 15.00
N ASN A 234 -23.20 11.47 13.68
CA ASN A 234 -22.57 10.46 12.84
C ASN A 234 -21.04 10.59 12.77
N TRP A 235 -20.44 11.59 13.45
CA TRP A 235 -18.99 11.71 13.50
C TRP A 235 -18.36 10.49 14.18
N LYS A 236 -17.47 9.84 13.44
CA LYS A 236 -16.70 8.70 13.92
C LYS A 236 -15.23 9.06 14.11
N THR A 237 -14.65 8.52 15.15
CA THR A 237 -13.20 8.50 15.35
C THR A 237 -12.50 7.69 14.26
N LYS A 238 -11.17 7.76 14.17
CA LYS A 238 -10.39 6.97 13.22
C LYS A 238 -10.45 5.47 13.52
N ARG A 239 -10.65 5.08 14.79
CA ARG A 239 -10.79 3.67 15.18
C ARG A 239 -12.18 3.09 14.91
N GLU A 240 -13.22 3.91 14.86
CA GLU A 240 -14.59 3.48 14.56
C GLU A 240 -14.89 3.37 13.05
N ARG A 241 -13.98 3.85 12.21
CA ARG A 241 -14.06 3.84 10.75
C ARG A 241 -13.38 2.64 10.13
#